data_AF-A0AAD0V8T1-F1
#
_entry.id   AF-A0AAD0V8T1-F1
#
_cell.length_a   1.000
_cell.length_b   1.000
_cell.length_c   1.000
_cell.angle_alpha   90.00
_cell.angle_beta   90.00
_cell.angle_gamma   90.00
#
_symmetry.space_group_name_H-M   'P 1'
#
loop_
_entity.id
_entity.type
_entity.pdbx_description
1 polymer ?
#
loop_
_entity_poly.entity_id
_entity_poly.type
_entity_poly.pdbx_seq_one_letter_code
_entity_poly.pdbx_strand_id
1 'polypeptide(L)'
;MELIIICAIIGCVPAAIASNKGRSFFAWWLYGALLFIVALIHSLLIKKDARALEQSQLDEGLVKCPYCAEMIKPEAIKCKHCGSDVKEALEVARLGNFKPSDIPFDAFFSRKKVGFDVNEAAVTNLVSLLKQANPDLNPENIKEKYIMQIDDLVNQLPSGIRDEFIRTYNAKF
;
A
#
# COMPACT_ATOMS: atom_id res chain seq x y z
N MET A 1 -23.00 -36.39 -8.74
CA MET A 1 -21.99 -35.34 -9.00
C MET A 1 -22.60 -34.12 -9.67
N GLU A 2 -23.47 -34.28 -10.66
CA GLU A 2 -24.10 -33.16 -11.39
C GLU A 2 -24.82 -32.14 -10.50
N LEU A 3 -25.63 -32.60 -9.53
CA LEU A 3 -26.31 -31.70 -8.58
C LEU A 3 -25.34 -30.81 -7.78
N ILE A 4 -24.21 -31.36 -7.35
CA ILE A 4 -23.20 -30.62 -6.59
C ILE A 4 -22.58 -29.53 -7.46
N ILE A 5 -22.31 -29.85 -8.74
CA ILE A 5 -21.76 -28.90 -9.71
C ILE A 5 -22.78 -27.77 -9.97
N ILE A 6 -24.06 -28.10 -10.15
CA ILE A 6 -25.12 -27.11 -10.36
C ILE A 6 -25.22 -26.18 -9.14
N CYS A 7 -25.28 -26.73 -7.92
CA CYS A 7 -25.32 -25.95 -6.68
C CYS A 7 -24.10 -25.03 -6.54
N ALA A 8 -22.91 -25.51 -6.88
CA ALA A 8 -21.68 -24.71 -6.86
C ALA A 8 -21.73 -23.54 -7.86
N ILE A 9 -22.27 -23.75 -9.07
CA ILE A 9 -22.39 -22.70 -10.09
C ILE A 9 -23.45 -21.66 -9.67
N ILE A 10 -24.64 -22.09 -9.23
CA ILE A 10 -25.69 -21.13 -8.84
C ILE A 10 -25.30 -20.34 -7.59
N GLY A 11 -24.52 -20.93 -6.68
CA GLY A 11 -24.00 -20.24 -5.50
C GLY A 11 -23.14 -19.02 -5.82
N CYS A 12 -22.56 -18.94 -7.02
CA CYS A 12 -21.80 -17.76 -7.47
C CYS A 12 -22.66 -16.50 -7.60
N VAL A 13 -23.97 -16.64 -7.84
CA VAL A 13 -24.88 -15.49 -8.01
C VAL A 13 -25.03 -14.68 -6.71
N PRO A 14 -25.54 -15.24 -5.59
CA PRO A 14 -25.60 -14.49 -4.33
C PRO A 14 -24.20 -14.06 -3.83
N ALA A 15 -23.15 -14.83 -4.13
CA ALA A 15 -21.77 -14.47 -3.82
C ALA A 15 -21.30 -13.20 -4.53
N ALA A 16 -21.54 -13.08 -5.84
CA ALA A 16 -21.18 -11.89 -6.60
C ALA A 16 -21.96 -10.65 -6.14
N ILE A 17 -23.25 -10.80 -5.86
CA ILE A 17 -24.10 -9.72 -5.34
C ILE A 17 -23.58 -9.23 -3.98
N ALA A 18 -23.28 -10.16 -3.07
CA ALA A 18 -22.77 -9.82 -1.75
C ALA A 18 -21.36 -9.22 -1.82
N SER A 19 -20.50 -9.71 -2.71
CA SER A 19 -19.14 -9.22 -2.91
C SER A 19 -19.11 -7.77 -3.39
N ASN A 20 -19.98 -7.39 -4.33
CA ASN A 20 -20.16 -6.01 -4.77
C ASN A 20 -20.72 -5.07 -3.67
N LYS A 21 -21.11 -5.63 -2.52
CA LYS A 21 -21.56 -4.90 -1.33
C LYS A 21 -20.53 -4.94 -0.18
N GLY A 22 -19.30 -5.38 -0.45
CA GLY A 22 -18.22 -5.44 0.54
C GLY A 22 -18.25 -6.67 1.45
N ARG A 23 -18.80 -7.81 0.96
CA ARG A 23 -18.77 -9.09 1.70
C ARG A 23 -17.80 -10.07 1.06
N SER A 24 -17.34 -11.06 1.85
CA SER A 24 -16.44 -12.08 1.35
C SER A 24 -17.14 -12.99 0.33
N PHE A 25 -16.58 -13.06 -0.88
CA PHE A 25 -17.14 -13.90 -1.95
C PHE A 25 -17.26 -15.37 -1.51
N PHE A 26 -16.20 -15.95 -0.94
CA PHE A 26 -16.16 -17.38 -0.62
C PHE A 26 -17.19 -17.80 0.45
N ALA A 27 -17.39 -17.00 1.49
CA ALA A 27 -18.38 -17.31 2.51
C ALA A 27 -19.80 -17.29 1.94
N TRP A 28 -20.11 -16.30 1.09
CA TRP A 28 -21.41 -16.19 0.43
C TRP A 28 -21.61 -17.22 -0.68
N TRP A 29 -20.54 -17.65 -1.35
CA TRP A 29 -20.56 -18.75 -2.30
C TRP A 29 -20.91 -20.06 -1.61
N LEU A 30 -20.23 -20.38 -0.50
CA LEU A 30 -20.52 -21.57 0.28
C LEU A 30 -21.96 -21.53 0.84
N TYR A 31 -22.38 -20.38 1.36
CA TYR A 31 -23.75 -20.16 1.82
C TYR A 31 -24.77 -20.34 0.69
N GLY A 32 -24.51 -19.76 -0.49
CA GLY A 32 -25.36 -19.88 -1.68
C GLY A 32 -25.41 -21.28 -2.27
N ALA A 33 -24.30 -22.03 -2.23
CA ALA A 33 -24.23 -23.40 -2.70
C ALA A 33 -25.04 -24.36 -1.81
N LEU A 34 -25.13 -24.07 -0.50
CA LEU A 34 -25.88 -24.87 0.47
C LEU A 34 -27.35 -24.45 0.61
N LEU A 35 -27.63 -23.14 0.57
CA LEU A 35 -28.93 -22.55 0.90
C LEU A 35 -29.34 -21.44 -0.09
N PHE A 36 -29.35 -21.78 -1.38
CA PHE A 36 -29.49 -20.83 -2.49
C PHE A 36 -30.61 -19.78 -2.33
N ILE A 37 -31.85 -20.21 -2.10
CA ILE A 37 -33.02 -19.29 -2.03
C ILE A 37 -32.85 -18.27 -0.90
N VAL A 38 -32.43 -18.75 0.28
CA VAL A 38 -32.25 -17.90 1.48
C VAL A 38 -31.08 -16.94 1.27
N ALA A 39 -29.95 -17.45 0.76
CA ALA A 39 -28.77 -16.65 0.47
C ALA A 39 -29.05 -15.56 -0.57
N LEU A 40 -29.86 -15.86 -1.60
CA LEU A 40 -30.25 -14.89 -2.61
C LEU A 40 -31.05 -13.74 -2.01
N ILE A 41 -32.08 -14.02 -1.21
CA ILE A 41 -32.88 -12.99 -0.53
C ILE A 41 -31.99 -12.13 0.39
N HIS A 42 -31.14 -12.77 1.20
CA HIS A 42 -30.22 -12.07 2.09
C HIS A 42 -29.22 -11.18 1.32
N SER A 43 -28.67 -11.66 0.19
CA SER A 43 -27.74 -10.88 -0.64
C SER A 43 -28.39 -9.65 -1.27
N LEU A 44 -29.70 -9.70 -1.58
CA LEU A 44 -30.44 -8.57 -2.12
C LEU A 44 -30.76 -7.52 -1.05
N LEU A 45 -31.17 -7.95 0.15
CA LEU A 45 -31.59 -7.05 1.23
C LEU A 45 -30.43 -6.45 2.03
N ILE A 46 -29.27 -7.12 2.07
CA ILE A 46 -28.12 -6.60 2.83
C ILE A 46 -27.65 -5.26 2.28
N LYS A 47 -27.35 -4.32 3.18
CA LYS A 47 -26.77 -3.01 2.84
C LYS A 47 -25.30 -3.16 2.46
N LYS A 48 -24.82 -2.21 1.65
CA LYS A 48 -23.39 -2.05 1.35
C LYS A 48 -22.63 -1.79 2.64
N ASP A 49 -21.51 -2.49 2.82
CA ASP A 49 -20.56 -2.22 3.88
C ASP A 49 -19.58 -1.15 3.40
N ALA A 50 -19.88 0.11 3.74
CA ALA A 50 -19.10 1.25 3.27
C ALA A 50 -17.61 1.11 3.63
N ARG A 51 -17.30 0.63 4.84
CA ARG A 51 -15.91 0.47 5.31
C ARG A 51 -15.17 -0.58 4.50
N ALA A 52 -15.82 -1.71 4.22
CA ALA A 52 -15.21 -2.77 3.43
C ALA A 52 -14.94 -2.33 1.98
N LEU A 53 -15.86 -1.55 1.39
CA LEU A 53 -15.68 -0.99 0.05
C LEU A 53 -14.60 0.11 0.02
N GLU A 54 -14.56 0.98 1.02
CA GLU A 54 -13.48 1.96 1.15
C GLU A 54 -12.13 1.28 1.30
N GLN A 55 -12.04 0.23 2.14
CA GLN A 55 -10.81 -0.54 2.31
C GLN A 55 -10.37 -1.21 1.02
N SER A 56 -11.28 -1.84 0.27
CA SER A 56 -10.92 -2.44 -1.02
C SER A 56 -10.41 -1.41 -2.03
N GLN A 57 -10.97 -0.19 -2.01
CA GLN A 57 -10.49 0.90 -2.87
C GLN A 57 -9.09 1.38 -2.46
N LEU A 58 -8.79 1.45 -1.16
CA LEU A 58 -7.45 1.74 -0.66
C LEU A 58 -6.46 0.63 -1.06
N ASP A 59 -6.87 -0.63 -1.00
CA ASP A 59 -6.06 -1.78 -1.40
C ASP A 59 -5.79 -1.78 -2.92
N GLU A 60 -6.72 -1.25 -3.73
CA GLU A 60 -6.54 -0.97 -5.17
C GLU A 60 -5.63 0.25 -5.44
N GLY A 61 -5.15 0.93 -4.40
CA GLY A 61 -4.23 2.07 -4.50
C GLY A 61 -4.91 3.42 -4.72
N LEU A 62 -6.24 3.51 -4.57
CA LEU A 62 -6.93 4.81 -4.53
C LEU A 62 -6.61 5.54 -3.22
N VAL A 63 -6.67 6.87 -3.25
CA VAL A 63 -6.45 7.73 -2.10
C VAL A 63 -7.62 8.68 -1.93
N LYS A 64 -7.86 9.14 -0.70
CA LYS A 64 -8.89 10.14 -0.44
C LYS A 64 -8.42 11.52 -0.87
N CYS A 65 -9.29 12.26 -1.55
CA CYS A 65 -9.09 13.66 -1.84
C CYS A 65 -8.97 14.45 -0.51
N PRO A 66 -7.92 15.25 -0.30
CA PRO A 66 -7.71 15.97 0.95
C PRO A 66 -8.76 17.06 1.23
N TYR A 67 -9.58 17.42 0.25
CA TYR A 67 -10.57 18.50 0.37
C TYR A 67 -12.01 18.01 0.49
N CYS A 68 -12.39 16.94 -0.21
CA CYS A 68 -13.77 16.43 -0.22
C CYS A 68 -13.90 14.96 0.20
N ALA A 69 -12.80 14.30 0.57
CA ALA A 69 -12.74 12.91 1.03
C ALA A 69 -13.15 11.83 0.01
N GLU A 70 -13.43 12.21 -1.23
CA GLU A 70 -13.79 11.27 -2.29
C GLU A 70 -12.57 10.49 -2.82
N MET A 71 -12.78 9.25 -3.27
CA MET A 71 -11.70 8.38 -3.74
C MET A 71 -11.20 8.81 -5.13
N ILE A 72 -9.91 9.10 -5.22
CA ILE A 72 -9.22 9.55 -6.43
C ILE A 72 -7.94 8.75 -6.65
N LYS A 73 -7.39 8.82 -7.87
CA LYS A 73 -6.11 8.21 -8.17
C LYS A 73 -4.97 8.99 -7.51
N PRO A 74 -3.89 8.33 -7.05
CA PRO A 74 -2.76 9.00 -6.42
C PRO A 74 -2.02 9.96 -7.36
N GLU A 75 -2.09 9.73 -8.67
CA GLU A 75 -1.53 10.60 -9.71
C GLU A 75 -2.47 11.74 -10.16
N ALA A 76 -3.62 11.93 -9.50
CA ALA A 76 -4.54 12.99 -9.86
C ALA A 76 -3.91 14.39 -9.65
N ILE A 77 -4.03 15.25 -10.65
CA ILE A 77 -3.67 16.68 -10.53
C ILE A 77 -4.88 17.47 -10.01
N LYS A 78 -6.08 17.18 -10.53
CA LYS A 78 -7.34 17.77 -10.08
C LYS A 78 -8.33 16.71 -9.66
N CYS A 79 -9.08 16.99 -8.59
CA CYS A 79 -10.17 16.12 -8.16
C CYS A 79 -11.36 16.21 -9.12
N LYS A 80 -11.82 15.07 -9.66
CA LYS A 80 -12.98 15.00 -10.56
C LYS A 80 -14.32 15.35 -9.90
N HIS A 81 -14.38 15.42 -8.56
CA HIS A 81 -15.60 15.67 -7.80
C HIS A 81 -15.71 17.12 -7.32
N CYS A 82 -14.67 17.64 -6.65
CA CYS A 82 -14.68 19.00 -6.12
C CYS A 82 -13.91 20.01 -6.98
N GLY A 83 -13.13 19.57 -7.97
CA GLY A 83 -12.36 20.44 -8.87
C GLY A 83 -11.06 21.02 -8.29
N SER A 84 -10.77 20.81 -7.01
CA SER A 84 -9.53 21.28 -6.36
C SER A 84 -8.29 20.69 -7.02
N ASP A 85 -7.21 21.49 -7.09
CA ASP A 85 -5.86 20.96 -7.36
C ASP A 85 -5.40 20.18 -6.13
N VAL A 86 -5.07 18.91 -6.33
CA VAL A 86 -4.73 17.97 -5.25
C VAL A 86 -3.27 17.53 -5.31
N LYS A 87 -2.52 17.92 -6.34
CA LYS A 87 -1.18 17.39 -6.58
C LYS A 87 -0.25 17.61 -5.38
N GLU A 88 -0.13 18.86 -4.95
CA GLU A 88 0.77 19.23 -3.85
C GLU A 88 0.34 18.60 -2.53
N ALA A 89 -0.96 18.63 -2.21
CA ALA A 89 -1.47 18.04 -0.98
C ALA A 89 -1.29 16.51 -0.94
N LEU A 90 -1.43 15.82 -2.08
CA LEU A 90 -1.15 14.39 -2.19
C LEU A 90 0.35 14.09 -2.08
N GLU A 91 1.22 14.91 -2.68
CA GLU A 91 2.68 14.77 -2.57
C GLU A 91 3.15 14.97 -1.12
N VAL A 92 2.63 15.99 -0.42
CA VAL A 92 2.90 16.24 1.00
C VAL A 92 2.42 15.07 1.86
N ALA A 93 1.19 14.57 1.62
CA ALA A 93 0.66 13.42 2.35
C ALA A 93 1.48 12.14 2.11
N ARG A 94 1.97 11.92 0.89
CA ARG A 94 2.84 10.80 0.56
C ARG A 94 4.19 10.91 1.25
N LEU A 95 4.82 12.09 1.20
CA LEU A 95 6.12 12.32 1.85
C LEU A 95 6.03 12.22 3.36
N GLY A 96 4.99 12.78 3.99
CA GLY A 96 4.81 12.70 5.45
C GLY A 96 4.63 11.27 5.97
N ASN A 97 4.17 10.34 5.12
CA ASN A 97 4.01 8.93 5.45
C ASN A 97 5.17 8.04 4.99
N PHE A 98 6.19 8.62 4.35
CA PHE A 98 7.33 7.88 3.82
C PHE A 98 8.12 7.16 4.93
N LYS A 99 8.49 5.92 4.66
CA LYS A 99 9.36 5.07 5.48
C LYS A 99 10.54 4.56 4.65
N PRO A 100 11.72 4.33 5.25
CA PRO A 100 12.85 3.70 4.56
C PRO A 100 12.49 2.37 3.90
N SER A 101 11.57 1.60 4.50
CA SER A 101 11.09 0.32 3.97
C SER A 101 10.27 0.44 2.66
N ASP A 102 9.82 1.65 2.29
CA ASP A 102 9.10 1.89 1.04
C ASP A 102 10.04 1.79 -0.18
N ILE A 103 11.36 1.86 0.04
CA ILE A 103 12.37 1.59 -0.98
C ILE A 103 12.82 0.13 -0.85
N PRO A 104 12.71 -0.69 -1.91
CA PRO A 104 13.19 -2.07 -1.89
C PRO A 104 14.67 -2.16 -1.49
N PHE A 105 15.01 -3.11 -0.61
CA PHE A 105 16.39 -3.22 -0.08
C PHE A 105 17.43 -3.49 -1.18
N ASP A 106 17.02 -4.15 -2.28
CA ASP A 106 17.85 -4.44 -3.45
C ASP A 106 18.16 -3.21 -4.30
N ALA A 107 17.42 -2.11 -4.13
CA ALA A 107 17.76 -0.84 -4.76
C ALA A 107 19.08 -0.25 -4.26
N PHE A 108 19.50 -0.61 -3.03
CA PHE A 108 20.68 -0.05 -2.37
C PHE A 108 22.00 -0.72 -2.74
N PHE A 109 21.98 -1.72 -3.62
CA PHE A 109 23.22 -2.35 -4.07
C PHE A 109 23.19 -2.79 -5.54
N SER A 110 24.37 -2.98 -6.10
CA SER A 110 24.58 -3.56 -7.43
C SER A 110 25.49 -4.77 -7.34
N ARG A 111 25.23 -5.79 -8.18
CA ARG A 111 26.04 -7.01 -8.23
C ARG A 111 27.25 -6.78 -9.14
N LYS A 112 28.46 -7.02 -8.63
CA LYS A 112 29.70 -7.06 -9.43
C LYS A 112 30.12 -8.49 -9.75
N LYS A 113 31.20 -8.62 -10.55
CA LYS A 113 31.86 -9.91 -10.85
C LYS A 113 32.27 -10.65 -9.58
N VAL A 114 32.67 -9.92 -8.54
CA VAL A 114 32.96 -10.42 -7.20
C VAL A 114 32.35 -9.44 -6.21
N GLY A 115 31.38 -9.91 -5.41
CA GLY A 115 30.74 -9.12 -4.36
C GLY A 115 29.64 -8.16 -4.84
N PHE A 116 29.36 -7.18 -3.99
CA PHE A 116 28.33 -6.17 -4.17
C PHE A 116 28.93 -4.79 -3.88
N ASP A 117 28.34 -3.77 -4.48
CA ASP A 117 28.66 -2.38 -4.18
C ASP A 117 27.40 -1.63 -3.80
N VAL A 118 27.56 -0.67 -2.89
CA VAL A 118 26.49 0.25 -2.49
C VAL A 118 26.10 1.13 -3.67
N ASN A 119 24.80 1.24 -3.90
CA ASN A 119 24.24 2.19 -4.83
C ASN A 119 24.09 3.56 -4.14
N GLU A 120 25.13 4.39 -4.25
CA GLU A 120 25.17 5.71 -3.62
C GLU A 120 24.02 6.64 -4.06
N ALA A 121 23.54 6.50 -5.30
CA ALA A 121 22.41 7.27 -5.80
C ALA A 121 21.11 6.91 -5.05
N ALA A 122 20.89 5.61 -4.77
CA ALA A 122 19.75 5.16 -3.99
C ALA A 122 19.83 5.62 -2.53
N VAL A 123 21.01 5.58 -1.92
CA VAL A 123 21.24 6.10 -0.55
C VAL A 123 20.97 7.61 -0.50
N THR A 124 21.45 8.36 -1.50
CA THR A 124 21.22 9.81 -1.59
C THR A 124 19.73 10.13 -1.75
N ASN A 125 19.01 9.36 -2.57
CA ASN A 125 17.57 9.49 -2.73
C ASN A 125 16.83 9.23 -1.42
N LEU A 126 17.20 8.16 -0.69
CA LEU A 126 16.63 7.86 0.63
C LEU A 126 16.81 9.05 1.58
N VAL A 127 18.02 9.59 1.73
CA VAL A 127 18.27 10.72 2.63
C VAL A 127 17.51 11.98 2.19
N SER A 128 17.42 12.25 0.88
CA SER A 128 16.62 13.37 0.35
C SER A 128 15.15 13.23 0.72
N LEU A 129 14.57 12.04 0.57
CA LEU A 129 13.17 11.77 0.93
C LEU A 129 12.95 11.91 2.44
N LEU A 130 13.88 11.45 3.27
CA LEU A 130 13.80 11.61 4.73
C LEU A 130 13.84 13.09 5.14
N LYS A 131 14.69 13.91 4.50
CA LYS A 131 14.75 15.37 4.72
C LYS A 131 13.45 16.05 4.29
N GLN A 132 12.93 15.71 3.10
CA GLN A 132 11.67 16.29 2.59
C GLN A 132 10.45 15.90 3.41
N ALA A 133 10.41 14.67 3.93
CA ALA A 133 9.35 14.19 4.80
C ALA A 133 9.35 14.85 6.19
N ASN A 134 10.46 15.48 6.58
CA ASN A 134 10.68 16.04 7.92
C ASN A 134 11.33 17.43 7.83
N PRO A 135 10.66 18.43 7.20
CA PRO A 135 11.25 19.74 6.96
C PRO A 135 11.58 20.50 8.27
N ASP A 136 10.88 20.20 9.36
CA ASP A 136 11.04 20.87 10.66
C ASP A 136 12.10 20.21 11.57
N LEU A 137 12.67 19.07 11.17
CA LEU A 137 13.67 18.35 11.95
C LEU A 137 15.09 18.61 11.43
N ASN A 138 16.03 18.73 12.35
CA ASN A 138 17.45 18.77 12.00
C ASN A 138 17.95 17.37 11.59
N PRO A 139 19.11 17.26 10.90
CA PRO A 139 19.66 15.97 10.46
C PRO A 139 19.82 14.90 11.54
N GLU A 140 20.23 15.27 12.76
CA GLU A 140 20.45 14.33 13.86
C GLU A 140 19.13 13.77 14.40
N ASN A 141 18.12 14.63 14.58
CA ASN A 141 16.78 14.22 14.99
C ASN A 141 16.11 13.31 13.95
N ILE A 142 16.39 13.51 12.66
CA ILE A 142 15.91 12.60 11.60
C ILE A 142 16.59 11.23 11.76
N LYS A 143 17.92 11.18 11.96
CA LYS A 143 18.62 9.90 12.19
C LYS A 143 18.06 9.18 13.41
N GLU A 144 17.85 9.87 14.52
CA GLU A 144 17.25 9.30 15.73
C GLU A 144 15.84 8.77 15.47
N LYS A 145 15.00 9.52 14.76
CA LYS A 145 13.63 9.11 14.41
C LYS A 145 13.59 7.80 13.62
N TYR A 146 14.54 7.60 12.71
CA TYR A 146 14.55 6.47 11.77
C TYR A 146 15.55 5.37 12.12
N ILE A 147 16.29 5.47 13.23
CA ILE A 147 17.39 4.54 13.58
C ILE A 147 16.99 3.06 13.49
N MET A 148 15.87 2.68 14.11
CA MET A 148 15.36 1.31 14.10
C MET A 148 15.00 0.80 12.70
N GLN A 149 14.46 1.68 11.85
CA GLN A 149 14.05 1.33 10.49
C GLN A 149 15.25 1.21 9.55
N ILE A 150 16.27 2.03 9.77
CA ILE A 150 17.53 1.93 9.03
C ILE A 150 18.30 0.68 9.45
N ASP A 151 18.32 0.33 10.74
CA ASP A 151 18.95 -0.90 11.21
C ASP A 151 18.28 -2.14 10.63
N ASP A 152 16.93 -2.17 10.59
CA ASP A 152 16.19 -3.25 9.94
C ASP A 152 16.55 -3.37 8.45
N LEU A 153 16.57 -2.23 7.73
CA LEU A 153 16.99 -2.19 6.32
C LEU A 153 18.42 -2.71 6.12
N VAL A 154 19.37 -2.27 6.95
CA VAL A 154 20.78 -2.71 6.90
C VAL A 154 20.90 -4.21 7.15
N ASN A 155 20.09 -4.77 8.05
CA ASN A 155 20.09 -6.20 8.33
C ASN A 155 19.62 -7.06 7.15
N GLN A 156 18.84 -6.49 6.22
CA GLN A 156 18.42 -7.14 4.98
C GLN A 156 19.51 -7.09 3.89
N LEU A 157 20.49 -6.19 3.98
CA LEU A 157 21.56 -6.06 3.00
C LEU A 157 22.60 -7.19 3.11
N PRO A 158 23.29 -7.54 2.01
CA PRO A 158 24.47 -8.40 2.05
C PRO A 158 25.52 -7.92 3.07
N SER A 159 26.06 -8.81 3.88
CA SER A 159 26.96 -8.46 5.00
C SER A 159 28.16 -7.62 4.57
N GLY A 160 28.74 -7.88 3.40
CA GLY A 160 29.92 -7.19 2.89
C GLY A 160 29.73 -5.70 2.56
N ILE A 161 28.50 -5.19 2.52
CA ILE A 161 28.22 -3.78 2.19
C ILE A 161 27.54 -3.00 3.31
N ARG A 162 27.23 -3.63 4.45
CA ARG A 162 26.47 -3.00 5.55
C ARG A 162 27.18 -1.78 6.12
N ASP A 163 28.47 -1.92 6.43
CA ASP A 163 29.27 -0.82 6.98
C ASP A 163 29.45 0.32 5.96
N GLU A 164 29.63 -0.03 4.69
CA GLU A 164 29.74 0.95 3.61
C GLU A 164 28.43 1.71 3.40
N PHE A 165 27.29 1.03 3.51
CA PHE A 165 25.97 1.65 3.46
C PHE A 165 25.81 2.66 4.60
N ILE A 166 26.09 2.25 5.85
CA ILE A 166 25.97 3.14 7.03
C ILE A 166 26.89 4.35 6.88
N ARG A 167 28.13 4.16 6.44
CA ARG A 167 29.09 5.24 6.18
C ARG A 167 28.55 6.22 5.14
N THR A 168 28.00 5.70 4.04
CA THR A 168 27.43 6.52 2.95
C THR A 168 26.18 7.25 3.42
N TYR A 169 25.28 6.57 4.12
CA TYR A 169 24.07 7.15 4.72
C TYR A 169 24.41 8.33 5.62
N ASN A 170 25.32 8.14 6.58
CA ASN A 170 25.76 9.18 7.50
C ASN A 170 26.44 10.37 6.79
N ALA A 171 27.17 10.11 5.71
CA ALA A 171 27.82 11.15 4.91
C ALA A 171 26.86 11.97 4.01
N LYS A 172 25.63 11.49 3.77
CA LYS A 172 24.62 12.19 2.95
C LYS A 172 23.64 13.06 3.76
N PHE A 173 23.66 12.93 5.09
CA PHE A 173 22.95 13.85 5.98
C PHE A 173 23.65 15.19 6.06
#